data_AF-A0A925E5Y5-F1
#
_entry.id   AF-A0A925E5Y5-F1
#
_cell.length_a   1.000
_cell.length_b   1.000
_cell.length_c   1.000
_cell.angle_alpha   90.00
_cell.angle_beta   90.00
_cell.angle_gamma   90.00
#
_symmetry.space_group_name_H-M   'P 1'
#
loop_
_entity.id
_entity.type
_entity.pdbx_description
1 polymer ?
#
loop_
_entity_poly.entity_id
_entity_poly.type
_entity_poly.pdbx_seq_one_letter_code
_entity_poly.pdbx_strand_id
1 'polypeptide(L)'
;VDAGIKVELEADVKTRFFNDDLQGYNVVAEIPGNDPALKDELVMLGGHLDSWHGATGATDNAAGCAVMMEAVRILKAIGIQPRRTIRIALWSGEEQGLFGSRNYVKNHFADPAKMEMKPEHAKVSAYYNLDNGSGKIRGVYLQGNKNAGSIFEQWLAPFNDMGAKTITINNTGGTDHLAFDAVGIPGFQFIQDELEYDTRTHHTNMDTYDHLVPEDLKQASVIVAAFIYNTAQRDEKIPRKELPKPVQPRGF
;
A
#
# COMPACT_ATOMS: atom_id res chain seq x y z
N VAL A 1 -5.51 37.38 -4.99
CA VAL A 1 -6.75 37.67 -5.75
C VAL A 1 -7.05 39.13 -5.46
N ASP A 2 -6.29 40.05 -6.06
CA ASP A 2 -6.20 41.44 -5.55
C ASP A 2 -6.34 42.50 -6.65
N ALA A 3 -6.80 42.09 -7.84
CA ALA A 3 -6.96 43.01 -8.97
C ALA A 3 -8.22 43.90 -8.89
N GLY A 4 -9.09 43.71 -7.89
CA GLY A 4 -10.33 44.50 -7.72
C GLY A 4 -11.40 44.27 -8.80
N ILE A 5 -11.24 43.24 -9.63
CA ILE A 5 -12.17 42.90 -10.71
C ILE A 5 -13.29 42.00 -10.16
N LYS A 6 -14.55 42.41 -10.34
CA LYS A 6 -15.71 41.59 -9.97
C LYS A 6 -15.78 40.39 -10.91
N VAL A 7 -15.78 39.18 -10.34
CA VAL A 7 -16.00 37.92 -11.06
C VAL A 7 -17.35 37.36 -10.64
N GLU A 8 -18.14 36.91 -11.61
CA GLU A 8 -19.37 36.16 -11.39
C GLU A 8 -19.18 34.74 -11.96
N LEU A 9 -19.58 33.74 -11.18
CA LEU A 9 -19.49 32.32 -11.53
C LEU A 9 -20.87 31.67 -11.34
N GLU A 10 -21.29 30.88 -12.31
CA GLU A 10 -22.41 29.94 -12.18
C GLU A 10 -21.86 28.52 -12.40
N ALA A 11 -22.29 27.57 -11.58
CA ALA A 11 -21.94 26.17 -11.72
C ALA A 11 -23.19 25.30 -11.59
N ASP A 12 -23.34 24.34 -12.49
CA ASP A 12 -24.41 23.33 -12.46
C ASP A 12 -23.76 21.95 -12.25
N VAL A 13 -24.12 21.28 -11.15
CA VAL A 13 -23.60 19.96 -10.79
C VAL A 13 -24.76 19.00 -10.71
N LYS A 14 -24.78 18.02 -11.61
CA LYS A 14 -25.78 16.97 -11.67
C LYS A 14 -25.15 15.63 -11.31
N THR A 15 -25.54 15.09 -10.16
CA THR A 15 -25.03 13.83 -9.64
C THR A 15 -26.14 12.80 -9.55
N ARG A 16 -25.82 11.55 -9.85
CA ARG A 16 -26.68 10.39 -9.61
C ARG A 16 -25.90 9.35 -8.81
N PHE A 17 -26.51 8.85 -7.75
CA PHE A 17 -25.97 7.73 -6.98
C PHE A 17 -26.49 6.41 -7.55
N PHE A 18 -25.60 5.42 -7.64
CA PHE A 18 -25.91 4.05 -8.02
C PHE A 18 -25.82 3.20 -6.77
N ASN A 19 -26.96 2.80 -6.22
CA ASN A 19 -27.05 2.08 -4.93
C ASN A 19 -27.61 0.66 -5.08
N ASP A 20 -27.75 0.18 -6.32
CA ASP A 20 -28.36 -1.13 -6.61
C ASP A 20 -27.41 -2.28 -6.25
N ASP A 21 -26.10 -2.05 -6.28
CA ASP A 21 -25.06 -2.94 -5.76
C ASP A 21 -23.98 -2.12 -5.05
N LEU A 22 -23.76 -2.40 -3.77
CA LEU A 22 -22.76 -1.75 -2.92
C LEU A 22 -21.62 -2.71 -2.55
N GLN A 23 -21.57 -3.90 -3.15
CA GLN A 23 -20.54 -4.89 -2.87
C GLN A 23 -19.24 -4.53 -3.60
N GLY A 24 -18.16 -4.42 -2.82
CA GLY A 24 -16.79 -4.36 -3.32
C GLY A 24 -16.10 -5.72 -3.17
N TYR A 25 -15.18 -6.04 -4.08
CA TYR A 25 -14.48 -7.33 -4.09
C TYR A 25 -12.97 -7.14 -4.04
N ASN A 26 -12.36 -7.55 -2.93
CA ASN A 26 -10.90 -7.62 -2.81
C ASN A 26 -10.38 -8.91 -3.46
N VAL A 27 -9.26 -8.84 -4.17
CA VAL A 27 -8.58 -10.01 -4.71
C VAL A 27 -7.42 -10.38 -3.80
N VAL A 28 -7.39 -11.63 -3.30
CA VAL A 28 -6.36 -12.09 -2.36
C VAL A 28 -5.75 -13.40 -2.86
N ALA A 29 -4.42 -13.51 -2.79
CA ALA A 29 -3.69 -14.74 -3.12
C ALA A 29 -2.48 -14.94 -2.19
N GLU A 30 -1.99 -16.18 -2.10
CA GLU A 30 -0.94 -16.55 -1.15
C GLU A 30 0.15 -17.44 -1.74
N ILE A 31 1.38 -17.28 -1.22
CA ILE A 31 2.43 -18.29 -1.23
C ILE A 31 2.54 -18.84 0.21
N PRO A 32 2.14 -20.09 0.46
CA PRO A 32 2.17 -20.67 1.80
C PRO A 32 3.60 -20.72 2.38
N GLY A 33 3.71 -20.43 3.67
CA GLY A 33 4.94 -20.61 4.43
C GLY A 33 5.27 -22.10 4.68
N ASN A 34 6.55 -22.43 4.85
CA ASN A 34 7.02 -23.80 5.05
C ASN A 34 7.60 -24.09 6.44
N ASP A 35 7.81 -23.07 7.27
CA ASP A 35 8.37 -23.22 8.61
C ASP A 35 7.27 -23.66 9.59
N PRO A 36 7.41 -24.80 10.31
CA PRO A 36 6.36 -25.29 11.21
C PRO A 36 5.93 -24.30 12.30
N ALA A 37 6.83 -23.41 12.73
CA ALA A 37 6.56 -22.43 13.78
C ALA A 37 6.04 -21.10 13.22
N LEU A 38 6.42 -20.74 11.97
CA LEU A 38 6.17 -19.41 11.41
C LEU A 38 5.18 -19.39 10.23
N LYS A 39 4.83 -20.53 9.64
CA LYS A 39 3.97 -20.59 8.43
C LYS A 39 2.59 -19.97 8.62
N ASP A 40 2.07 -19.92 9.86
CA ASP A 40 0.79 -19.30 10.18
C ASP A 40 0.91 -17.77 10.36
N GLU A 41 2.12 -17.22 10.39
CA GLU A 41 2.36 -15.78 10.37
C GLU A 41 2.30 -15.23 8.92
N LEU A 42 1.94 -13.96 8.79
CA LEU A 42 1.66 -13.32 7.51
C LEU A 42 2.65 -12.18 7.21
N VAL A 43 3.12 -12.14 5.97
CA VAL A 43 3.73 -10.96 5.35
C VAL A 43 2.81 -10.52 4.23
N MET A 44 2.31 -9.29 4.30
CA MET A 44 1.32 -8.80 3.35
C MET A 44 1.89 -7.71 2.44
N LEU A 45 1.41 -7.67 1.21
CA LEU A 45 1.69 -6.61 0.25
C LEU A 45 0.44 -6.29 -0.59
N GLY A 46 0.33 -5.08 -1.11
CA GLY A 46 -0.82 -4.71 -1.91
C GLY A 46 -0.77 -3.32 -2.56
N GLY A 47 -1.80 -3.09 -3.35
CA GLY A 47 -2.21 -1.83 -3.97
C GLY A 47 -3.71 -1.93 -4.26
N HIS A 48 -4.34 -0.89 -4.78
CA HIS A 48 -5.76 -0.96 -5.11
C HIS A 48 -6.01 -1.20 -6.60
N LEU A 49 -7.09 -1.91 -6.87
CA LEU A 49 -7.48 -2.41 -8.19
C LEU A 49 -8.59 -1.57 -8.82
N ASP A 50 -9.31 -0.78 -8.03
CA ASP A 50 -10.22 0.24 -8.55
C ASP A 50 -9.47 1.50 -9.00
N SER A 51 -10.15 2.37 -9.73
CA SER A 51 -9.64 3.68 -10.16
C SER A 51 -10.81 4.63 -10.38
N TRP A 52 -10.51 5.91 -10.61
CA TRP A 52 -11.50 6.83 -11.17
C TRP A 52 -11.81 6.54 -12.65
N HIS A 53 -13.04 6.85 -13.04
CA HIS A 53 -13.61 6.59 -14.35
C HIS A 53 -13.17 7.59 -15.44
N GLY A 54 -12.34 8.58 -15.09
CA GLY A 54 -11.87 9.60 -16.03
C GLY A 54 -10.91 9.08 -17.10
N ALA A 55 -10.21 7.97 -16.82
CA ALA A 55 -9.28 7.31 -17.73
C ALA A 55 -9.19 5.80 -17.43
N THR A 56 -7.98 5.23 -17.46
CA THR A 56 -7.75 3.78 -17.36
C THR A 56 -7.10 3.33 -16.05
N GLY A 57 -6.82 4.24 -15.11
CA GLY A 57 -6.24 3.88 -13.81
C GLY A 57 -4.81 3.35 -13.90
N ALA A 58 -4.04 3.79 -14.90
CA ALA A 58 -2.76 3.18 -15.22
C ALA A 58 -1.72 3.42 -14.12
N THR A 59 -1.50 4.68 -13.78
CA THR A 59 -0.60 5.12 -12.70
C THR A 59 -1.29 5.01 -11.34
N ASP A 60 -2.62 5.00 -11.30
CA ASP A 60 -3.45 4.97 -10.10
C ASP A 60 -4.61 3.95 -10.22
N ASN A 61 -4.42 2.67 -9.90
CA ASN A 61 -3.18 2.05 -9.40
C ASN A 61 -2.90 0.69 -10.07
N ALA A 62 -3.06 0.62 -11.39
CA ALA A 62 -2.61 -0.55 -12.14
C ALA A 62 -1.08 -0.76 -12.02
N ALA A 63 -0.30 0.33 -11.93
CA ALA A 63 1.15 0.30 -11.76
C ALA A 63 1.58 -0.39 -10.46
N GLY A 64 1.05 0.00 -9.31
CA GLY A 64 1.37 -0.63 -8.03
C GLY A 64 0.84 -2.05 -7.95
N CYS A 65 -0.38 -2.31 -8.44
CA CYS A 65 -0.89 -3.68 -8.59
C CYS A 65 0.07 -4.58 -9.39
N ALA A 66 0.53 -4.11 -10.55
CA ALA A 66 1.48 -4.84 -11.38
C ALA A 66 2.82 -5.08 -10.66
N VAL A 67 3.35 -4.08 -9.95
CA VAL A 67 4.58 -4.20 -9.17
C VAL A 67 4.45 -5.24 -8.06
N MET A 68 3.34 -5.23 -7.30
CA MET A 68 3.09 -6.18 -6.23
C MET A 68 2.93 -7.61 -6.75
N MET A 69 2.18 -7.79 -7.83
CA MET A 69 2.04 -9.09 -8.49
C MET A 69 3.38 -9.60 -9.02
N GLU A 70 4.19 -8.72 -9.62
CA GLU A 70 5.51 -9.06 -10.14
C GLU A 70 6.49 -9.43 -9.02
N ALA A 71 6.44 -8.76 -7.87
CA ALA A 71 7.24 -9.13 -6.71
C ALA A 71 6.94 -10.56 -6.25
N VAL A 72 5.66 -10.94 -6.16
CA VAL A 72 5.24 -12.32 -5.85
C VAL A 72 5.72 -13.29 -6.93
N ARG A 73 5.60 -12.92 -8.21
CA ARG A 73 6.05 -13.75 -9.33
C ARG A 73 7.57 -13.98 -9.30
N ILE A 74 8.37 -12.95 -8.98
CA ILE A 74 9.83 -13.04 -8.83
C ILE A 74 10.19 -14.06 -7.75
N LEU A 75 9.59 -13.94 -6.55
CA LEU A 75 9.87 -14.85 -5.43
C LEU A 75 9.52 -16.31 -5.77
N LYS A 76 8.41 -16.52 -6.48
CA LYS A 76 8.02 -17.85 -6.98
C LYS A 76 9.01 -18.36 -8.04
N ALA A 77 9.43 -17.51 -8.97
CA ALA A 77 10.30 -17.89 -10.08
C ALA A 77 11.71 -18.29 -9.62
N ILE A 78 12.25 -17.64 -8.60
CA ILE A 78 13.56 -18.00 -8.02
C ILE A 78 13.47 -19.16 -7.01
N GLY A 79 12.27 -19.73 -6.80
CA GLY A 79 12.07 -20.94 -5.99
C GLY A 79 12.16 -20.71 -4.48
N ILE A 80 11.92 -19.50 -3.98
CA ILE A 80 11.91 -19.25 -2.53
C ILE A 80 10.88 -20.15 -1.86
N GLN A 81 11.28 -20.72 -0.73
CA GLN A 81 10.37 -21.33 0.23
C GLN A 81 10.28 -20.38 1.44
N PRO A 82 9.24 -19.53 1.52
CA PRO A 82 9.17 -18.54 2.57
C PRO A 82 8.83 -19.22 3.89
N ARG A 83 9.43 -18.78 5.01
CA ARG A 83 9.12 -19.33 6.34
C ARG A 83 7.71 -18.93 6.78
N ARG A 84 7.35 -17.66 6.57
CA ARG A 84 5.99 -17.10 6.76
C ARG A 84 5.18 -17.17 5.48
N THR A 85 3.86 -17.20 5.60
CA THR A 85 2.98 -17.08 4.44
C THR A 85 3.02 -15.66 3.87
N ILE A 86 3.21 -15.54 2.56
CA ILE A 86 3.14 -14.26 1.85
C ILE A 86 1.75 -14.13 1.26
N ARG A 87 1.04 -13.04 1.58
CA ARG A 87 -0.33 -12.76 1.09
C ARG A 87 -0.36 -11.45 0.32
N ILE A 88 -0.66 -11.51 -0.97
CA ILE A 88 -0.97 -10.33 -1.78
C ILE A 88 -2.46 -10.02 -1.68
N ALA A 89 -2.79 -8.75 -1.56
CA ALA A 89 -4.15 -8.25 -1.65
C ALA A 89 -4.23 -7.06 -2.60
N LEU A 90 -5.14 -7.13 -3.57
CA LEU A 90 -5.49 -6.03 -4.45
C LEU A 90 -6.86 -5.52 -4.01
N TRP A 91 -6.88 -4.30 -3.46
CA TRP A 91 -8.04 -3.76 -2.75
C TRP A 91 -9.04 -3.14 -3.72
N SER A 92 -10.33 -3.23 -3.40
CA SER A 92 -11.37 -2.48 -4.10
C SER A 92 -11.86 -1.35 -3.22
N GLY A 93 -12.17 -0.22 -3.84
CA GLY A 93 -12.75 0.94 -3.20
C GLY A 93 -11.78 1.71 -2.31
N GLU A 94 -10.50 1.74 -2.70
CA GLU A 94 -9.53 2.64 -2.10
C GLU A 94 -9.98 4.08 -2.31
N GLU A 95 -10.41 4.39 -3.54
CA GLU A 95 -10.69 5.75 -4.00
C GLU A 95 -11.90 6.38 -3.31
N GLN A 96 -12.82 5.55 -2.82
CA GLN A 96 -13.98 6.02 -2.05
C GLN A 96 -13.70 6.11 -0.53
N GLY A 97 -12.47 5.82 -0.11
CA GLY A 97 -12.02 5.99 1.27
C GLY A 97 -11.53 4.70 1.93
N LEU A 98 -10.67 3.94 1.24
CA LEU A 98 -10.02 2.72 1.74
C LEU A 98 -11.02 1.62 2.12
N PHE A 99 -12.16 1.53 1.43
CA PHE A 99 -13.26 0.65 1.85
C PHE A 99 -12.83 -0.82 1.86
N GLY A 100 -12.13 -1.29 0.84
CA GLY A 100 -11.65 -2.66 0.75
C GLY A 100 -10.71 -3.04 1.89
N SER A 101 -9.62 -2.30 2.04
CA SER A 101 -8.60 -2.57 3.08
C SER A 101 -9.13 -2.33 4.49
N ARG A 102 -9.92 -1.27 4.74
CA ARG A 102 -10.54 -1.03 6.06
C ARG A 102 -11.53 -2.12 6.42
N ASN A 103 -12.37 -2.56 5.47
CA ASN A 103 -13.31 -3.64 5.71
C ASN A 103 -12.56 -4.94 6.03
N TYR A 104 -11.51 -5.26 5.26
CA TYR A 104 -10.67 -6.42 5.49
C TYR A 104 -10.01 -6.39 6.88
N VAL A 105 -9.34 -5.28 7.23
CA VAL A 105 -8.69 -5.11 8.53
C VAL A 105 -9.70 -5.21 9.68
N LYS A 106 -10.87 -4.58 9.56
CA LYS A 106 -11.94 -4.67 10.55
C LYS A 106 -12.43 -6.10 10.76
N ASN A 107 -12.55 -6.86 9.68
CA ASN A 107 -13.08 -8.21 9.71
C ASN A 107 -12.04 -9.27 10.11
N HIS A 108 -10.76 -9.06 9.86
CA HIS A 108 -9.71 -10.03 10.19
C HIS A 108 -8.89 -9.67 11.43
N PHE A 109 -8.64 -8.38 11.70
CA PHE A 109 -7.64 -7.98 12.69
C PHE A 109 -8.21 -7.19 13.85
N ALA A 110 -8.85 -6.03 13.60
CA ALA A 110 -9.49 -5.24 14.64
C ALA A 110 -10.31 -4.09 14.05
N ASP A 111 -11.34 -3.65 14.77
CA ASP A 111 -12.01 -2.38 14.46
C ASP A 111 -11.21 -1.22 15.08
N PRO A 112 -10.70 -0.24 14.31
CA PRO A 112 -9.94 0.89 14.85
C PRO A 112 -10.74 1.77 15.82
N ALA A 113 -12.08 1.70 15.79
CA ALA A 113 -12.93 2.42 16.75
C ALA A 113 -13.00 1.74 18.12
N LYS A 114 -12.74 0.44 18.20
CA LYS A 114 -12.83 -0.35 19.44
C LYS A 114 -11.47 -0.83 19.96
N MET A 115 -10.52 -1.06 19.05
CA MET A 115 -9.23 -1.67 19.32
C MET A 115 -9.31 -3.05 20.01
N GLU A 116 -10.38 -3.80 19.71
CA GLU A 116 -10.54 -5.20 20.11
C GLU A 116 -9.83 -6.11 19.10
N MET A 117 -8.67 -6.65 19.49
CA MET A 117 -7.81 -7.45 18.61
C MET A 117 -8.34 -8.87 18.43
N LYS A 118 -8.48 -9.29 17.17
CA LYS A 118 -8.75 -10.67 16.78
C LYS A 118 -7.46 -11.49 16.76
N PRO A 119 -7.53 -12.83 16.91
CA PRO A 119 -6.33 -13.66 16.94
C PRO A 119 -5.40 -13.53 15.73
N GLU A 120 -5.95 -13.29 14.53
CA GLU A 120 -5.17 -13.10 13.31
C GLU A 120 -4.30 -11.83 13.34
N HIS A 121 -4.68 -10.80 14.11
CA HIS A 121 -3.91 -9.56 14.23
C HIS A 121 -2.47 -9.83 14.67
N ALA A 122 -2.26 -10.72 15.65
CA ALA A 122 -0.96 -11.05 16.20
C ALA A 122 -0.06 -11.83 15.21
N LYS A 123 -0.65 -12.41 14.16
CA LYS A 123 0.04 -13.21 13.15
C LYS A 123 0.64 -12.35 12.04
N VAL A 124 0.19 -11.11 11.86
CA VAL A 124 0.73 -10.24 10.80
C VAL A 124 2.07 -9.63 11.23
N SER A 125 3.09 -9.80 10.40
CA SER A 125 4.41 -9.16 10.57
C SER A 125 4.39 -7.72 10.08
N ALA A 126 4.02 -7.51 8.82
CA ALA A 126 3.89 -6.19 8.21
C ALA A 126 3.02 -6.23 6.95
N TYR A 127 2.53 -5.06 6.54
CA TYR A 127 1.91 -4.78 5.25
C TYR A 127 2.73 -3.74 4.49
N TYR A 128 2.97 -3.97 3.20
CA TYR A 128 3.71 -3.07 2.32
C TYR A 128 2.85 -2.62 1.14
N ASN A 129 2.85 -1.32 0.85
CA ASN A 129 2.00 -0.69 -0.14
C ASN A 129 2.84 0.09 -1.17
N LEU A 130 2.30 0.23 -2.39
CA LEU A 130 2.83 1.12 -3.43
C LEU A 130 1.65 1.71 -4.20
N ASP A 131 1.56 3.03 -4.21
CA ASP A 131 0.38 3.74 -4.72
C ASP A 131 0.67 5.22 -5.00
N ASN A 132 1.71 5.49 -5.78
CA ASN A 132 2.12 6.87 -6.13
C ASN A 132 2.68 6.93 -7.55
N GLY A 133 2.07 6.17 -8.48
CA GLY A 133 2.43 6.20 -9.89
C GLY A 133 3.47 5.16 -10.31
N SER A 134 4.36 5.58 -11.22
CA SER A 134 5.23 4.67 -11.99
C SER A 134 6.72 4.86 -11.77
N GLY A 135 7.11 5.80 -10.91
CA GLY A 135 8.50 6.13 -10.68
C GLY A 135 9.27 5.07 -9.90
N LYS A 136 10.59 5.24 -9.82
CA LYS A 136 11.46 4.38 -8.99
C LYS A 136 11.07 4.46 -7.53
N ILE A 137 11.16 3.33 -6.83
CA ILE A 137 11.20 3.37 -5.36
C ILE A 137 12.52 4.02 -4.94
N ARG A 138 12.41 5.10 -4.16
CA ARG A 138 13.53 5.84 -3.56
C ARG A 138 13.77 5.45 -2.11
N GLY A 139 12.83 4.78 -1.47
CA GLY A 139 12.89 4.55 -0.04
C GLY A 139 11.58 4.08 0.57
N VAL A 140 11.44 4.28 1.88
CA VAL A 140 10.25 3.85 2.63
C VAL A 140 9.90 4.85 3.75
N TYR A 141 8.61 5.11 3.91
CA TYR A 141 8.07 5.82 5.07
C TYR A 141 7.93 4.83 6.23
N LEU A 142 8.54 5.12 7.38
CA LEU A 142 8.47 4.24 8.56
C LEU A 142 7.14 4.36 9.31
N GLN A 143 6.24 5.27 8.91
CA GLN A 143 5.01 5.57 9.65
C GLN A 143 5.26 5.79 11.15
N GLY A 144 6.31 6.53 11.53
CA GLY A 144 6.66 6.77 12.93
C GLY A 144 7.27 5.56 13.67
N ASN A 145 7.49 4.43 13.00
CA ASN A 145 8.06 3.22 13.60
C ASN A 145 9.59 3.25 13.58
N LYS A 146 10.20 3.97 14.54
CA LYS A 146 11.66 4.10 14.67
C LYS A 146 12.38 2.75 14.77
N ASN A 147 11.72 1.74 15.35
CA ASN A 147 12.29 0.41 15.57
C ASN A 147 12.45 -0.40 14.27
N ALA A 148 11.77 -0.02 13.18
CA ALA A 148 11.96 -0.61 11.86
C ALA A 148 13.11 0.02 11.06
N GLY A 149 13.62 1.19 11.48
CA GLY A 149 14.56 2.00 10.70
C GLY A 149 15.86 1.29 10.37
N SER A 150 16.56 0.76 11.38
CA SER A 150 17.84 0.05 11.17
C SER A 150 17.68 -1.26 10.37
N ILE A 151 16.51 -1.90 10.46
CA ILE A 151 16.17 -3.09 9.67
C ILE A 151 16.07 -2.70 8.19
N PHE A 152 15.30 -1.65 7.88
CA PHE A 152 15.10 -1.22 6.51
C PHE A 152 16.35 -0.58 5.91
N GLU A 153 17.22 0.03 6.73
CA GLU A 153 18.52 0.54 6.28
C GLU A 153 19.41 -0.58 5.76
N GLN A 154 19.49 -1.69 6.50
CA GLN A 154 20.22 -2.87 6.05
C GLN A 154 19.63 -3.47 4.78
N TRP A 155 18.31 -3.45 4.62
CA TRP A 155 17.62 -4.02 3.46
C TRP A 155 17.70 -3.15 2.21
N LEU A 156 17.79 -1.83 2.37
CA LEU A 156 17.96 -0.89 1.27
C LEU A 156 19.42 -0.75 0.83
N ALA A 157 20.39 -1.05 1.68
CA ALA A 157 21.81 -0.89 1.36
C ALA A 157 22.23 -1.50 0.00
N PRO A 158 21.77 -2.71 -0.41
CA PRO A 158 22.10 -3.27 -1.73
C PRO A 158 21.51 -2.49 -2.92
N PHE A 159 20.51 -1.63 -2.69
CA PHE A 159 19.80 -0.86 -3.72
C PHE A 159 20.24 0.61 -3.78
N ASN A 160 21.28 1.00 -3.04
CA ASN A 160 21.81 2.36 -3.04
C ASN A 160 22.20 2.83 -4.45
N ASP A 161 22.83 1.97 -5.25
CA ASP A 161 23.23 2.28 -6.63
C ASP A 161 22.02 2.41 -7.58
N MET A 162 20.85 1.88 -7.19
CA MET A 162 19.57 2.09 -7.87
C MET A 162 18.84 3.36 -7.38
N GLY A 163 19.44 4.10 -6.45
CA GLY A 163 18.89 5.32 -5.86
C GLY A 163 17.83 5.11 -4.79
N ALA A 164 17.67 3.87 -4.27
CA ALA A 164 16.75 3.54 -3.19
C ALA A 164 17.48 3.55 -1.85
N LYS A 165 17.53 4.72 -1.20
CA LYS A 165 18.33 4.95 0.02
C LYS A 165 17.60 5.74 1.11
N THR A 166 16.42 6.25 0.81
CA THR A 166 15.72 7.17 1.70
C THR A 166 14.95 6.38 2.75
N ILE A 167 15.23 6.64 4.01
CA ILE A 167 14.41 6.18 5.13
C ILE A 167 13.99 7.41 5.90
N THR A 168 12.68 7.57 6.04
CA THR A 168 12.13 8.69 6.81
C THR A 168 11.23 8.19 7.91
N ILE A 169 11.35 8.82 9.08
CA ILE A 169 10.45 8.55 10.19
C ILE A 169 9.04 9.12 9.95
N ASN A 170 8.90 10.01 8.96
CA ASN A 170 7.65 10.67 8.65
C ASN A 170 6.57 9.67 8.23
N ASN A 171 5.33 10.12 8.39
CA ASN A 171 4.17 9.43 7.87
C ASN A 171 3.85 9.94 6.47
N THR A 172 3.32 9.06 5.64
CA THR A 172 2.49 9.40 4.47
C THR A 172 1.10 8.80 4.66
N GLY A 173 0.16 9.18 3.81
CA GLY A 173 -1.22 8.73 3.87
C GLY A 173 -1.87 8.65 2.50
N GLY A 174 -3.20 8.58 2.50
CA GLY A 174 -3.99 8.53 1.27
C GLY A 174 -3.96 7.17 0.56
N THR A 175 -3.68 6.07 1.28
CA THR A 175 -3.74 4.71 0.71
C THR A 175 -3.81 3.62 1.79
N ASP A 176 -3.88 2.35 1.38
CA ASP A 176 -4.33 1.20 2.14
C ASP A 176 -3.46 0.80 3.35
N HIS A 177 -2.17 1.18 3.38
CA HIS A 177 -1.31 0.90 4.55
C HIS A 177 -1.84 1.54 5.83
N LEU A 178 -2.60 2.63 5.70
CA LEU A 178 -3.26 3.29 6.81
C LEU A 178 -4.28 2.41 7.52
N ALA A 179 -4.97 1.50 6.80
CA ALA A 179 -5.92 0.59 7.43
C ALA A 179 -5.21 -0.33 8.45
N PHE A 180 -4.02 -0.82 8.08
CA PHE A 180 -3.20 -1.68 8.94
C PHE A 180 -2.57 -0.90 10.10
N ASP A 181 -1.99 0.28 9.82
CA ASP A 181 -1.35 1.11 10.84
C ASP A 181 -2.37 1.59 11.89
N ALA A 182 -3.63 1.84 11.49
CA ALA A 182 -4.72 2.26 12.37
C ALA A 182 -5.09 1.23 13.45
N VAL A 183 -4.69 -0.04 13.29
CA VAL A 183 -4.88 -1.09 14.29
C VAL A 183 -3.56 -1.57 14.91
N GLY A 184 -2.44 -0.87 14.65
CA GLY A 184 -1.13 -1.21 15.19
C GLY A 184 -0.46 -2.43 14.52
N ILE A 185 -0.87 -2.77 13.30
CA ILE A 185 -0.07 -3.64 12.42
C ILE A 185 0.92 -2.75 11.66
N PRO A 186 2.23 -3.08 11.59
CA PRO A 186 3.19 -2.29 10.81
C PRO A 186 2.77 -2.22 9.34
N GLY A 187 2.23 -1.07 8.92
CA GLY A 187 1.88 -0.76 7.53
C GLY A 187 2.85 0.28 6.98
N PHE A 188 3.42 0.03 5.81
CA PHE A 188 4.41 0.91 5.19
C PHE A 188 4.03 1.23 3.74
N GLN A 189 4.32 2.45 3.31
CA GLN A 189 4.24 2.89 1.92
C GLN A 189 5.66 3.17 1.44
N PHE A 190 6.00 2.70 0.24
CA PHE A 190 7.28 3.03 -0.38
C PHE A 190 7.28 4.50 -0.83
N ILE A 191 8.45 5.15 -0.71
CA ILE A 191 8.67 6.47 -1.30
C ILE A 191 8.94 6.24 -2.78
N GLN A 192 8.12 6.82 -3.65
CA GLN A 192 8.25 6.69 -5.10
C GLN A 192 8.63 8.04 -5.73
N ASP A 193 9.37 8.00 -6.83
CA ASP A 193 9.58 9.18 -7.67
C ASP A 193 8.22 9.64 -8.23
N GLU A 194 7.88 10.91 -8.05
CA GLU A 194 6.55 11.44 -8.37
C GLU A 194 6.30 11.47 -9.88
N LEU A 195 7.35 11.59 -10.69
CA LEU A 195 7.24 11.82 -12.14
C LEU A 195 6.25 12.94 -12.46
N GLU A 196 5.09 12.61 -13.02
CA GLU A 196 3.98 13.54 -13.32
C GLU A 196 2.71 13.19 -12.54
N TYR A 197 2.79 12.39 -11.46
CA TYR A 197 1.65 11.83 -10.73
C TYR A 197 0.65 12.91 -10.32
N ASP A 198 1.04 13.81 -9.41
CA ASP A 198 0.15 14.87 -8.91
C ASP A 198 -0.11 15.99 -9.92
N THR A 199 0.81 16.21 -10.85
CA THR A 199 0.72 17.33 -11.78
C THR A 199 -0.09 17.02 -13.02
N ARG A 200 -0.31 15.73 -13.33
CA ARG A 200 -0.88 15.33 -14.61
C ARG A 200 -1.74 14.09 -14.59
N THR A 201 -1.35 13.00 -13.92
CA THR A 201 -2.04 11.71 -14.11
C THR A 201 -3.10 11.47 -13.04
N HIS A 202 -2.75 11.61 -11.75
CA HIS A 202 -3.57 11.33 -10.58
C HIS A 202 -4.97 11.97 -10.70
N HIS A 203 -6.01 11.12 -10.70
CA HIS A 203 -7.44 11.49 -10.78
C HIS A 203 -7.82 12.33 -12.01
N THR A 204 -7.09 12.20 -13.11
CA THR A 204 -7.38 12.92 -14.36
C THR A 204 -7.76 11.98 -15.51
N ASN A 205 -8.16 12.59 -16.63
CA ASN A 205 -8.35 11.87 -17.89
C ASN A 205 -7.04 11.54 -18.64
N MET A 206 -5.88 11.88 -18.06
CA MET A 206 -4.56 11.55 -18.60
C MET A 206 -3.96 10.29 -17.96
N ASP A 207 -4.64 9.65 -17.01
CA ASP A 207 -4.15 8.44 -16.36
C ASP A 207 -4.22 7.20 -17.27
N THR A 208 -3.21 7.09 -18.13
CA THR A 208 -3.17 6.19 -19.28
C THR A 208 -1.84 5.44 -19.36
N TYR A 209 -1.88 4.29 -20.03
CA TYR A 209 -0.77 3.33 -20.06
C TYR A 209 0.58 3.92 -20.53
N ASP A 210 0.56 4.93 -21.41
CA ASP A 210 1.76 5.59 -21.93
C ASP A 210 2.51 6.43 -20.89
N HIS A 211 1.92 6.68 -19.71
CA HIS A 211 2.59 7.30 -18.57
C HIS A 211 3.31 6.29 -17.66
N LEU A 212 3.20 4.99 -17.93
CA LEU A 212 3.99 3.98 -17.21
C LEU A 212 5.45 4.01 -17.66
N VAL A 213 6.37 3.85 -16.71
CA VAL A 213 7.82 3.78 -16.96
C VAL A 213 8.30 2.35 -16.66
N PRO A 214 8.41 1.46 -17.67
CA PRO A 214 8.63 0.04 -17.41
C PRO A 214 9.92 -0.28 -16.64
N GLU A 215 11.00 0.44 -16.88
CA GLU A 215 12.28 0.22 -16.17
C GLU A 215 12.20 0.58 -14.69
N ASP A 216 11.39 1.58 -14.35
CA ASP A 216 11.18 2.01 -12.97
C ASP A 216 10.28 1.03 -12.23
N LEU A 217 9.23 0.52 -12.88
CA LEU A 217 8.39 -0.55 -12.34
C LEU A 217 9.19 -1.83 -12.07
N LYS A 218 10.11 -2.22 -12.97
CA LYS A 218 11.01 -3.36 -12.74
C LYS A 218 11.89 -3.15 -11.51
N GLN A 219 12.45 -1.95 -11.36
CA GLN A 219 13.25 -1.60 -10.17
C GLN A 219 12.40 -1.70 -8.90
N ALA A 220 11.18 -1.18 -8.93
CA ALA A 220 10.25 -1.24 -7.81
C ALA A 220 9.92 -2.71 -7.44
N SER A 221 9.63 -3.56 -8.43
CA SER A 221 9.34 -4.99 -8.19
C SER A 221 10.48 -5.74 -7.51
N VAL A 222 11.73 -5.45 -7.87
CA VAL A 222 12.90 -6.08 -7.23
C VAL A 222 13.01 -5.65 -5.76
N ILE A 223 12.81 -4.37 -5.47
CA ILE A 223 12.91 -3.85 -4.10
C ILE A 223 11.77 -4.39 -3.23
N VAL A 224 10.52 -4.37 -3.74
CA VAL A 224 9.38 -4.96 -3.05
C VAL A 224 9.63 -6.44 -2.78
N ALA A 225 10.08 -7.21 -3.78
CA ALA A 225 10.40 -8.62 -3.61
C ALA A 225 11.44 -8.85 -2.51
N ALA A 226 12.49 -8.03 -2.44
CA ALA A 226 13.51 -8.12 -1.40
C ALA A 226 12.96 -7.81 0.01
N PHE A 227 12.11 -6.78 0.15
CA PHE A 227 11.46 -6.47 1.42
C PHE A 227 10.58 -7.62 1.90
N ILE A 228 9.76 -8.17 1.00
CA ILE A 228 8.86 -9.29 1.31
C ILE A 228 9.64 -10.55 1.64
N TYR A 229 10.67 -10.87 0.87
CA TYR A 229 11.58 -11.97 1.15
C TYR A 229 12.20 -11.83 2.54
N ASN A 230 12.82 -10.68 2.82
CA ASN A 230 13.51 -10.49 4.09
C ASN A 230 12.52 -10.61 5.24
N THR A 231 11.35 -9.96 5.20
CA THR A 231 10.33 -10.08 6.25
C THR A 231 9.83 -11.51 6.42
N ALA A 232 9.67 -12.26 5.33
CA ALA A 232 9.22 -13.65 5.39
C ALA A 232 10.29 -14.56 6.03
N GLN A 233 11.57 -14.26 5.87
CA GLN A 233 12.68 -15.10 6.33
C GLN A 233 13.25 -14.74 7.71
N ARG A 234 12.99 -13.54 8.23
CA ARG A 234 13.45 -13.12 9.57
C ARG A 234 13.01 -14.11 10.65
N ASP A 235 13.74 -14.19 11.75
CA ASP A 235 13.25 -14.92 12.93
C ASP A 235 12.10 -14.17 13.60
N GLU A 236 12.27 -12.86 13.81
CA GLU A 236 11.27 -12.01 14.46
C GLU A 236 10.40 -11.26 13.44
N LYS A 237 9.14 -11.01 13.83
CA LYS A 237 8.26 -10.07 13.10
C LYS A 237 8.85 -8.66 13.10
N ILE A 238 8.39 -7.81 12.17
CA ILE A 238 8.73 -6.38 12.22
C ILE A 238 8.27 -5.81 13.57
N PRO A 239 9.13 -5.04 14.29
CA PRO A 239 8.77 -4.43 15.55
C PRO A 239 7.52 -3.57 15.41
N ARG A 240 6.61 -3.65 16.38
CA ARG A 240 5.41 -2.82 16.42
C ARG A 240 5.66 -1.54 17.20
N LYS A 241 4.94 -0.48 16.83
CA LYS A 241 4.78 0.71 17.65
C LYS A 241 3.85 0.41 18.83
N GLU A 242 3.75 1.36 19.76
CA GLU A 242 2.64 1.36 20.73
C GLU A 242 1.30 1.31 19.98
N LEU A 243 0.33 0.58 20.54
CA LEU A 243 -0.99 0.48 19.94
C LEU A 243 -1.63 1.88 19.83
N PRO A 244 -2.24 2.21 18.68
CA PRO A 244 -2.94 3.47 18.54
C PRO A 244 -4.13 3.55 19.51
N LYS A 245 -4.50 4.78 19.87
CA LYS A 245 -5.73 4.99 20.64
C LYS A 245 -6.95 4.75 19.73
N PRO A 246 -8.08 4.26 20.27
CA PRO A 246 -9.30 4.13 19.50
C PRO A 246 -9.66 5.44 18.80
N VAL A 247 -9.89 5.38 17.49
CA VAL A 247 -10.25 6.54 16.68
C VAL A 247 -11.76 6.56 16.53
N GLN A 248 -12.42 7.60 17.04
CA GLN A 248 -13.86 7.74 16.80
C GLN A 248 -14.10 7.91 15.30
N PRO A 249 -15.16 7.27 14.74
CA PRO A 249 -15.52 7.50 13.36
C PRO A 249 -15.74 9.00 13.15
N ARG A 250 -15.00 9.60 12.21
CA ARG A 250 -15.35 10.93 11.73
C ARG A 250 -16.67 10.76 11.00
N GLY A 251 -17.73 11.35 11.53
CA GLY A 251 -19.00 11.45 10.80
C GLY A 251 -18.73 12.13 9.46
N PHE A 252 -19.26 11.55 8.40
CA PHE A 252 -19.38 12.24 7.12
C PHE A 252 -20.47 13.32 7.23
#